data_AF-A0A966MNW0-F1
#
_entry.id   AF-A0A966MNW0-F1
#
_cell.length_a   1.000
_cell.length_b   1.000
_cell.length_c   1.000
_cell.angle_alpha   90.00
_cell.angle_beta   90.00
_cell.angle_gamma   90.00
#
_symmetry.space_group_name_H-M   'P 1'
#
loop_
_entity.id
_entity.type
_entity.pdbx_description
1 polymer ?
#
loop_
_entity_poly.entity_id
_entity_poly.type
_entity_poly.pdbx_seq_one_letter_code
_entity_poly.pdbx_strand_id
1 'polypeptide(L)' 'IKINEAEFKVLKHIPRCSATNLKVNSDQADINLPNELKKVYGHMDMGIYLYPLNNSKISVNDELNIS' A
#
# COMPACT_ATOMS: atom_id res chain seq x y z
N ILE A 1 -6.91 -0.04 -12.22
CA ILE A 1 -5.80 -1.02 -12.04
C ILE A 1 -6.36 -2.39 -12.37
N LYS A 2 -5.63 -3.17 -13.15
CA LYS A 2 -6.04 -4.52 -13.54
C LYS A 2 -4.92 -5.52 -13.25
N ILE A 3 -5.27 -6.67 -12.69
CA ILE A 3 -4.34 -7.78 -12.45
C ILE A 3 -4.95 -9.00 -13.16
N ASN A 4 -4.41 -9.37 -14.32
CA ASN A 4 -5.08 -10.30 -15.26
C ASN A 4 -6.56 -9.92 -15.51
N GLU A 5 -7.50 -10.74 -15.07
CA GLU A 5 -8.95 -10.50 -15.21
C GLU A 5 -9.54 -9.69 -14.04
N ALA A 6 -8.79 -9.50 -12.95
CA ALA A 6 -9.24 -8.79 -11.77
C ALA A 6 -9.18 -7.26 -11.98
N GLU A 7 -10.32 -6.58 -11.83
CA GLU A 7 -10.44 -5.14 -12.06
C GLU A 7 -10.63 -4.40 -10.75
N PHE A 8 -9.86 -3.33 -10.57
CA PHE A 8 -9.83 -2.55 -9.34
C PHE A 8 -9.98 -1.06 -9.58
N LYS A 9 -10.83 -0.44 -8.75
CA LYS A 9 -10.93 1.01 -8.58
C LYS A 9 -10.01 1.47 -7.46
N VAL A 10 -9.22 2.52 -7.71
CA VAL A 10 -8.43 3.20 -6.66
C VAL A 10 -9.36 4.06 -5.83
N LEU A 11 -9.32 3.89 -4.50
CA LEU A 11 -10.16 4.65 -3.59
C LEU A 11 -9.43 5.84 -2.98
N LYS A 12 -8.29 5.59 -2.33
CA LYS A 12 -7.52 6.62 -1.60
C LYS A 12 -6.09 6.15 -1.33
N HIS A 13 -5.22 7.11 -1.08
CA HIS A 13 -3.87 6.87 -0.55
C HIS A 13 -3.92 6.39 0.91
N ILE A 14 -2.90 5.62 1.31
CA ILE A 14 -2.77 5.09 2.68
C ILE A 14 -1.72 5.91 3.44
N PRO A 15 -2.11 6.83 4.33
CA PRO A 15 -1.17 7.51 5.21
C PRO A 15 -0.62 6.53 6.23
N ARG A 16 0.69 6.62 6.48
CA ARG A 16 1.36 5.82 7.51
C ARG A 16 1.30 6.52 8.86
N CYS A 17 1.08 5.75 9.92
CA CYS A 17 0.98 6.23 11.29
C CYS A 17 2.13 5.68 12.14
N SER A 18 2.20 6.09 13.41
CA SER A 18 3.25 5.64 14.33
C SER A 18 3.32 4.11 14.51
N ALA A 19 2.25 3.37 14.24
CA ALA A 19 2.27 1.91 14.30
C ALA A 19 3.28 1.29 13.32
N THR A 20 3.58 1.96 12.21
CA THR A 20 4.59 1.47 11.24
C THR A 20 6.03 1.75 11.67
N ASN A 21 6.24 2.32 12.85
CA ASN A 21 7.57 2.54 13.41
C ASN A 21 8.09 1.32 14.18
N LEU A 22 7.25 0.31 14.41
CA LEU A 22 7.60 -0.87 15.19
C LEU A 22 8.14 -1.97 14.29
N LYS A 23 9.10 -2.75 14.81
CA LYS A 23 9.50 -4.01 14.17
C LYS A 23 8.34 -4.99 14.17
N VAL A 24 8.22 -5.77 13.10
CA VAL A 24 7.21 -6.82 12.99
C VAL A 24 7.35 -7.79 14.17
N ASN A 25 6.25 -8.06 14.87
CA ASN A 25 6.18 -8.92 16.05
C ASN A 25 6.99 -8.42 17.27
N SER A 26 7.22 -7.11 17.40
CA SER A 26 7.92 -6.52 18.54
C SER A 26 7.37 -5.12 18.88
N ASP A 27 7.59 -4.68 20.11
CA ASP A 27 7.36 -3.31 20.59
C ASP A 27 8.59 -2.40 20.39
N GLN A 28 9.70 -2.93 19.87
CA GLN A 28 10.89 -2.15 19.56
C GLN A 28 10.63 -1.22 18.37
N ALA A 29 10.87 0.07 18.59
CA ALA A 29 10.91 1.05 17.52
C ALA A 29 12.12 0.79 16.59
N ASP A 30 11.89 0.92 15.29
CA ASP A 30 12.88 0.82 14.23
C ASP A 30 13.15 2.20 13.62
N ILE A 31 12.36 2.60 12.63
CA ILE A 31 12.44 3.88 11.95
C ILE A 31 11.15 4.69 12.16
N ASN A 32 11.26 6.01 12.29
CA ASN A 32 10.08 6.89 12.27
C ASN A 32 9.58 7.06 10.83
N LEU A 33 8.99 6.00 10.26
CA LEU A 33 8.64 5.90 8.85
C LEU A 33 7.77 7.05 8.35
N PRO A 34 6.69 7.49 9.04
CA PRO A 34 5.90 8.64 8.60
C PRO A 34 6.74 9.91 8.47
N ASN A 35 7.63 10.17 9.43
CA ASN A 35 8.47 11.36 9.40
C ASN A 35 9.49 11.29 8.26
N GLU A 36 10.12 10.14 8.05
CA GLU A 36 11.09 9.96 6.95
C GLU A 36 10.42 10.09 5.58
N LEU A 37 9.22 9.51 5.40
CA LEU A 37 8.43 9.71 4.18
C LEU A 37 8.14 11.20 3.95
N LYS A 38 7.72 11.94 4.99
CA LYS A 38 7.44 13.37 4.88
C LYS A 38 8.69 14.18 4.54
N LYS A 39 9.84 13.88 5.14
CA LYS A 39 11.11 14.57 4.87
C LYS A 39 11.59 14.35 3.44
N VAL A 40 11.51 13.11 2.95
CA VAL A 40 12.08 12.74 1.65
C VAL A 40 11.11 13.02 0.50
N TYR A 41 9.81 12.77 0.68
CA TYR A 41 8.78 12.81 -0.36
C TYR A 41 7.69 13.88 -0.15
N GLY A 42 7.70 14.60 0.98
CA GLY A 42 6.72 15.65 1.27
C GLY A 42 5.35 15.16 1.76
N HIS A 43 5.10 13.85 1.79
CA HIS A 43 3.87 13.23 2.30
C HIS A 43 4.18 11.99 3.13
N MET A 44 3.19 11.50 3.88
CA MET A 44 3.32 10.27 4.69
C MET A 44 2.62 9.07 4.06
N ASP A 45 2.11 9.22 2.85
CA ASP A 45 1.39 8.18 2.13
C ASP A 45 2.34 7.10 1.59
N MET A 46 1.96 5.84 1.77
CA MET A 46 2.66 4.71 1.19
C MET A 46 1.64 3.60 0.89
N GLY A 47 1.31 3.42 -0.39
CA GLY A 47 0.29 2.47 -0.85
C GLY A 47 -1.09 3.11 -1.05
N ILE A 48 -2.02 2.32 -1.60
CA ILE A 48 -3.39 2.73 -1.97
C ILE A 48 -4.39 1.63 -1.61
N TYR A 49 -5.63 2.03 -1.30
CA TYR A 49 -6.74 1.09 -1.20
C TYR A 49 -7.34 0.81 -2.58
N LEU A 50 -7.51 -0.46 -2.89
CA LEU A 50 -8.17 -0.96 -4.09
C LEU A 50 -9.51 -1.57 -3.74
N TYR A 51 -10.53 -1.25 -4.54
CA TYR A 51 -11.85 -1.87 -4.46
C TYR A 51 -12.06 -2.80 -5.66
N PRO A 52 -12.38 -4.10 -5.45
CA PRO A 52 -12.61 -5.03 -6.55
C PRO A 52 -13.94 -4.73 -7.24
N LEU A 53 -13.93 -4.70 -8.58
CA LEU A 53 -15.11 -4.47 -9.41
C LEU A 53 -15.76 -5.76 -9.90
N ASN A 54 -15.03 -6.87 -9.84
CA ASN A 54 -15.48 -8.20 -10.24
C ASN A 54 -14.89 -9.30 -9.34
N ASN A 55 -15.57 -10.44 -9.27
CA ASN A 55 -15.05 -11.64 -8.63
C ASN A 55 -13.99 -12.26 -9.53
N SER A 56 -12.80 -12.49 -8.99
CA SER A 56 -11.65 -13.00 -9.73
C SER A 56 -10.65 -13.64 -8.75
N LYS A 57 -9.71 -14.41 -9.29
CA LYS A 57 -8.60 -14.97 -8.53
C LYS A 57 -7.31 -14.31 -8.99
N ILE A 58 -6.50 -13.86 -8.03
CA ILE A 58 -5.16 -13.35 -8.28
C ILE A 58 -4.13 -14.39 -7.80
N SER A 59 -3.00 -14.48 -8.49
CA SER A 59 -1.89 -15.37 -8.19
C SER A 59 -0.55 -14.64 -8.31
N VAL A 60 0.49 -15.20 -7.71
CA VAL A 60 1.87 -14.69 -7.88
C VAL A 60 2.25 -14.79 -9.36
N ASN A 61 2.89 -13.74 -9.89
CA ASN A 61 3.26 -13.57 -11.30
C ASN A 61 2.12 -13.19 -12.26
N ASP A 62 0.92 -12.90 -11.75
CA ASP A 62 -0.13 -12.30 -12.59
C ASP A 62 0.31 -10.92 -13.10
N GLU A 63 -0.08 -10.58 -14.32
CA GLU A 63 0.34 -9.35 -14.98
C GLU A 63 -0.40 -8.13 -14.40
N LEU A 64 0.36 -7.13 -13.99
CA LEU A 64 -0.16 -5.85 -13.52
C LEU A 64 -0.26 -4.85 -14.69
N ASN A 65 -1.49 -4.42 -14.97
CA ASN A 65 -1.78 -3.39 -15.95
C ASN A 65 -2.29 -2.11 -15.27
N ILE A 66 -1.64 -0.99 -15.59
CA ILE A 66 -2.00 0.35 -15.12
C ILE A 66 -2.40 1.18 -16.34
N SER A 67 -3.69 1.50 -16.43
CA SER A 67 -4.31 2.28 -17.49
C SER A 67 -5.10 3.43 -16.89
#